data_AF-A0A4R7VMC2-F1
#
_entry.id   AF-A0A4R7VMC2-F1
#
_cell.length_a   1.000
_cell.length_b   1.000
_cell.length_c   1.000
_cell.angle_alpha   90.00
_cell.angle_beta   90.00
_cell.angle_gamma   90.00
#
_symmetry.space_group_name_H-M   'P 1'
#
loop_
_entity.id
_entity.type
_entity.pdbx_description
1 polymer ?
#
loop_
_entity_poly.entity_id
_entity_poly.type
_entity_poly.pdbx_seq_one_letter_code
_entity_poly.pdbx_strand_id
1 'polypeptide(L)' 'MNIAAKLRARRVESRNRRAVNRAIASAATPAMREELLIMSQRQASIR' A
#
# COMPACT_ATOMS: atom_id res chain seq x y z
N MET A 1 12.02 -19.80 -13.60
CA MET A 1 11.22 -18.64 -13.13
C MET A 1 9.77 -19.10 -12.95
N ASN A 2 9.21 -19.05 -11.74
CA ASN A 2 7.88 -19.63 -11.46
C ASN A 2 6.77 -18.58 -11.69
N ILE A 3 5.98 -18.74 -12.76
CA ILE A 3 4.87 -17.83 -13.12
C ILE A 3 3.86 -17.68 -11.98
N ALA A 4 3.60 -18.76 -11.22
CA ALA A 4 2.73 -18.72 -10.07
C ALA A 4 3.29 -17.83 -8.94
N ALA A 5 4.61 -17.81 -8.75
CA ALA A 5 5.25 -16.91 -7.78
C ALA A 5 5.08 -15.44 -8.20
N LYS A 6 5.25 -15.13 -9.48
CA LYS A 6 5.04 -13.77 -10.03
C LYS A 6 3.57 -13.33 -9.90
N LEU A 7 2.61 -14.24 -10.11
CA LEU A 7 1.19 -13.95 -9.93
C LEU A 7 0.83 -13.69 -8.46
N ARG A 8 1.37 -14.49 -7.53
CA ARG A 8 1.19 -14.26 -6.09
C ARG A 8 1.77 -12.91 -5.66
N ALA A 9 2.98 -12.57 -6.11
CA ALA A 9 3.60 -11.29 -5.81
C ALA A 9 2.74 -10.10 -6.27
N ARG A 10 2.17 -10.15 -7.49
CA ARG A 10 1.25 -9.11 -7.97
C ARG A 10 -0.04 -9.02 -7.15
N ARG A 11 -0.62 -10.15 -6.74
CA ARG A 11 -1.84 -10.16 -5.92
C ARG A 11 -1.59 -9.56 -4.54
N VAL A 12 -0.47 -9.91 -3.90
CA VAL A 12 -0.07 -9.35 -2.61
C VAL A 12 0.10 -7.83 -2.72
N GLU A 13 0.78 -7.37 -3.76
CA GLU A 13 0.95 -5.95 -4.01
C GLU A 13 -0.38 -5.22 -4.25
N SER A 14 -1.27 -5.78 -5.07
CA SER A 14 -2.60 -5.20 -5.30
C SER A 14 -3.42 -5.09 -4.00
N ARG A 15 -3.37 -6.13 -3.15
CA ARG A 15 -4.01 -6.09 -1.83
C ARG A 15 -3.41 -5.02 -0.93
N ASN A 16 -2.08 -4.90 -0.92
CA ASN A 16 -1.40 -3.90 -0.10
C ASN A 16 -1.78 -2.48 -0.53
N ARG A 17 -1.76 -2.18 -1.84
CA ARG A 17 -2.21 -0.88 -2.37
C ARG A 17 -3.65 -0.57 -1.99
N ARG A 18 -4.56 -1.56 -2.08
CA ARG A 18 -5.96 -1.38 -1.68
C ARG A 18 -6.10 -1.08 -0.19
N ALA A 19 -5.36 -1.79 0.66
CA ALA A 19 -5.39 -1.57 2.10
C ALA A 19 -4.90 -0.16 2.47
N VAL A 20 -3.78 0.28 1.88
CA VAL A 20 -3.23 1.63 2.05
C VAL A 20 -4.23 2.70 1.61
N ASN A 21 -4.79 2.58 0.41
CA ASN A 21 -5.77 3.54 -0.09
C ASN A 21 -7.01 3.61 0.79
N ARG A 22 -7.46 2.46 1.33
CA ARG A 22 -8.58 2.40 2.26
C ARG A 22 -8.25 3.14 3.56
N ALA A 23 -7.07 2.91 4.13
CA ALA A 23 -6.64 3.57 5.36
C ALA A 23 -6.56 5.11 5.19
N ILE A 24 -6.04 5.59 4.06
CA ILE A 24 -5.98 7.02 3.73
C ILE A 24 -7.39 7.60 3.57
N ALA A 25 -8.30 6.86 2.95
CA ALA A 25 -9.69 7.30 2.76
C ALA A 25 -10.50 7.31 4.06
N SER A 26 -10.22 6.38 4.98
CA SER A 26 -10.90 6.27 6.28
C SER A 26 -10.15 6.95 7.43
N ALA A 27 -9.18 7.81 7.13
CA ALA A 27 -8.42 8.52 8.17
C ALA A 27 -9.36 9.45 8.96
N ALA A 28 -9.30 9.35 10.28
CA ALA A 28 -10.20 10.10 11.17
C ALA A 28 -9.88 11.61 11.22
N THR A 29 -8.64 11.99 10.92
CA THR A 29 -8.20 13.39 10.91
C THR A 29 -7.34 13.69 9.68
N PRO A 30 -7.28 14.96 9.23
CA PRO A 30 -6.38 15.37 8.16
C PRO A 30 -4.91 15.04 8.46
N ALA A 31 -4.45 15.27 9.69
CA ALA A 31 -3.08 14.94 10.10
C ALA A 31 -2.77 13.44 9.97
N MET A 32 -3.70 12.56 10.37
CA MET A 32 -3.55 11.11 10.20
C MET A 32 -3.46 10.72 8.73
N ARG A 33 -4.25 11.38 7.86
CA ARG A 33 -4.22 11.13 6.41
C ARG A 33 -2.84 11.47 5.82
N GLU A 34 -2.26 12.59 6.24
CA GLU A 34 -0.92 13.03 5.81
C GLU A 34 0.17 12.06 6.26
N GLU A 35 0.15 11.63 7.52
CA GLU A 35 1.08 10.62 8.03
C GLU A 35 0.99 9.31 7.25
N LEU A 36 -0.23 8.83 6.97
CA LEU A 36 -0.45 7.63 6.15
C LEU A 36 0.06 7.79 4.71
N LEU A 37 -0.07 8.99 4.12
CA LEU A 37 0.47 9.29 2.79
C LEU A 37 2.00 9.24 2.80
N ILE A 38 2.65 9.88 3.78
CA ILE A 38 4.11 9.88 3.93
C ILE A 38 4.63 8.46 4.13
N MET A 39 3.99 7.67 5.00
CA MET A 39 4.34 6.27 5.24
C MET A 39 4.18 5.44 3.96
N SER A 40 3.10 5.65 3.19
CA SER A 40 2.88 4.94 1.93
C SER A 40 3.94 5.23 0.87
N GLN A 41 4.41 6.49 0.80
CA GLN A 41 5.45 6.91 -0.14
C GLN A 41 6.80 6.31 0.24
N ARG A 42 7.14 6.27 1.53
CA ARG A 42 8.34 5.59 2.04
C ARG A 42 8.32 4.09 1.74
N GLN A 43 7.17 3.43 1.88
CA GLN A 43 7.01 2.02 1.54
C GLN A 43 7.25 1.76 0.04
N ALA A 44 6.85 2.70 -0.83
CA ALA A 44 7.06 2.59 -2.27
C ALA A 44 8.52 2.84 -2.69
N SER A 45 9.25 3.71 -1.98
CA SER A 45 10.66 4.00 -2.28
C SER A 45 11.65 2.93 -1.79
N ILE A 46 11.27 2.11 -0.82
CA ILE A 46 12.12 1.06 -0.23
C ILE A 46 12.06 -0.26 -1.04
N ARG A 47 11.23 -0.33 -2.09
CA ARG A 47 10.97 -1.55 -2.87
C ARG A 47 11.56 -1.49 -4.28
#